data_AF-A0A1S0UH40-F1
#
_entry.id   AF-A0A1S0UH40-F1
#
_cell.length_a   1.000
_cell.length_b   1.000
_cell.length_c   1.000
_cell.angle_alpha   90.00
_cell.angle_beta   90.00
_cell.angle_gamma   90.00
#
_symmetry.space_group_name_H-M   'P 1'
#
loop_
_entity.id
_entity.type
_entity.pdbx_description
1 polymer ?
#
loop_
_entity_poly.entity_id
_entity_poly.type
_entity_poly.pdbx_seq_one_letter_code
_entity_poly.pdbx_strand_id
1 'polypeptide(L)'
;MANISAKSGCSSMIIPSSATFDSLPVEIITYIMNCLSYDDISLLRAVSKSFDVVARSILNNSFFRLGEQLDKALSRMKKCYQKGNHNEDEGQNAQN
;
A
#
# COMPACT_ATOMS: atom_id res chain seq x y z
N MET A 1 45.22 -11.68 17.39
CA MET A 1 44.52 -10.93 16.33
C MET A 1 44.17 -11.93 15.24
N ALA A 2 42.90 -12.36 15.16
CA ALA A 2 42.45 -13.29 14.13
C ALA A 2 41.80 -12.49 13.00
N ASN A 3 42.36 -12.63 11.80
CA ASN A 3 41.95 -11.97 10.57
C ASN A 3 40.63 -12.60 10.07
N ILE A 4 39.51 -11.88 10.23
CA ILE A 4 38.22 -12.24 9.63
C ILE A 4 38.14 -11.64 8.23
N SER A 5 38.66 -12.37 7.24
CA SER A 5 38.39 -12.08 5.83
C SER A 5 36.95 -12.48 5.52
N ALA A 6 36.02 -11.54 5.63
CA ALA A 6 34.67 -11.69 5.11
C ALA A 6 34.74 -11.67 3.58
N LYS A 7 34.91 -12.85 2.96
CA LYS A 7 34.61 -13.04 1.55
C LYS A 7 33.11 -12.82 1.36
N SER A 8 32.71 -11.60 0.98
CA SER A 8 31.40 -11.40 0.36
C SER A 8 31.47 -12.04 -1.03
N GLY A 9 31.06 -13.30 -1.08
CA GLY A 9 30.79 -13.98 -2.34
C GLY A 9 29.61 -13.29 -3.00
N CYS A 10 29.91 -12.27 -3.82
CA CYS A 10 29.05 -11.89 -4.93
C CYS A 10 29.00 -13.12 -5.85
N SER A 11 28.02 -14.00 -5.64
CA SER A 11 27.65 -14.97 -6.67
C SER A 11 27.21 -14.15 -7.87
N SER A 12 28.06 -14.12 -8.90
CA SER A 12 27.75 -13.49 -10.18
C SER A 12 26.46 -14.11 -10.69
N MET A 13 25.34 -13.40 -10.52
CA MET A 13 24.09 -13.79 -11.13
C MET A 13 24.28 -13.56 -12.63
N ILE A 14 24.59 -14.62 -13.36
CA ILE A 14 24.55 -14.63 -14.81
C ILE A 14 23.07 -14.48 -15.19
N ILE A 15 22.61 -13.23 -15.31
CA ILE A 15 21.31 -12.93 -15.88
C ILE A 15 21.49 -13.16 -17.38
N PRO A 16 20.87 -14.21 -17.97
CA PRO A 16 20.97 -14.41 -19.40
C PRO A 16 20.47 -13.14 -20.09
N SER A 17 21.13 -12.74 -21.18
CA SER A 17 20.75 -11.54 -21.96
C SER A 17 19.33 -11.61 -22.55
N SER A 18 18.64 -12.74 -22.40
CA SER A 18 17.23 -12.97 -22.71
C SER A 18 16.28 -12.91 -21.50
N ALA A 19 16.77 -12.64 -20.29
CA ALA A 19 15.91 -12.52 -19.11
C ALA A 19 15.09 -11.24 -19.22
N THR A 20 13.80 -11.42 -19.40
CA THR A 20 12.81 -10.36 -19.49
C THR A 20 12.18 -10.11 -18.13
N PHE A 21 11.59 -8.93 -17.92
CA PHE A 21 11.02 -8.53 -16.62
C PHE A 21 9.92 -9.50 -16.12
N ASP A 22 9.17 -10.12 -17.04
CA ASP A 22 8.18 -11.17 -16.77
C ASP A 22 8.77 -12.53 -16.39
N SER A 23 10.08 -12.74 -16.55
CA SER A 23 10.77 -13.96 -16.08
C SER A 23 11.17 -13.89 -14.60
N LEU A 24 11.02 -12.72 -13.96
CA LEU A 24 11.33 -12.54 -12.55
C LEU A 24 10.25 -13.20 -11.66
N PRO A 25 10.60 -13.65 -10.45
CA PRO A 25 9.61 -14.10 -9.47
C PRO A 25 8.57 -13.02 -9.18
N VAL A 26 7.32 -13.43 -8.96
CA VAL A 26 6.19 -12.51 -8.77
C VAL A 26 6.40 -11.56 -7.60
N GLU A 27 7.12 -11.99 -6.57
CA GLU A 27 7.46 -11.19 -5.40
C GLU A 27 8.39 -10.03 -5.76
N ILE A 28 9.37 -10.28 -6.64
CA ILE A 28 10.30 -9.28 -7.13
C ILE A 28 9.58 -8.29 -8.06
N ILE A 29 8.76 -8.80 -8.97
CA ILE A 29 7.92 -7.96 -9.84
C ILE A 29 7.01 -7.06 -8.99
N THR A 30 6.35 -7.64 -7.99
CA THR A 30 5.47 -6.91 -7.07
C THR A 30 6.25 -5.84 -6.30
N TYR A 31 7.44 -6.16 -5.79
CA TYR A 31 8.29 -5.20 -5.10
C TYR A 31 8.64 -4.01 -6.00
N ILE A 32 9.05 -4.27 -7.24
CA ILE A 32 9.37 -3.22 -8.22
C ILE A 32 8.14 -2.39 -8.56
N MET A 33 6.98 -3.04 -8.79
CA MET A 33 5.73 -2.34 -9.08
C MET A 33 5.26 -1.45 -7.93
N ASN A 34 5.55 -1.80 -6.67
CA ASN A 34 5.23 -0.96 -5.51
C ASN A 34 6.08 0.33 -5.42
N CYS A 35 7.13 0.46 -6.24
CA CYS A 35 7.89 1.71 -6.35
C CYS A 35 7.25 2.72 -7.32
N LEU A 36 6.21 2.32 -8.06
CA LEU A 36 5.53 3.15 -9.05
C LEU A 36 4.32 3.87 -8.45
N SER A 37 3.89 4.95 -9.09
CA SER A 37 2.65 5.62 -8.74
C SER A 37 1.44 4.76 -9.11
N TYR A 38 0.29 4.97 -8.43
CA TYR A 38 -0.94 4.26 -8.78
C TYR A 38 -1.42 4.58 -10.21
N ASP A 39 -1.09 5.75 -10.74
CA ASP A 39 -1.38 6.13 -12.12
C ASP A 39 -0.53 5.29 -13.10
N ASP A 40 0.78 5.16 -12.84
CA ASP A 40 1.67 4.32 -13.63
C ASP A 40 1.26 2.84 -13.58
N ILE A 41 0.89 2.34 -12.39
CA ILE A 41 0.39 0.97 -12.22
C ILE A 41 -0.91 0.77 -13.02
N SER A 42 -1.80 1.76 -13.02
CA SER A 42 -3.04 1.72 -13.79
C SER A 42 -2.79 1.72 -15.29
N LEU A 43 -1.81 2.49 -15.76
CA LEU A 43 -1.38 2.49 -17.16
C LEU A 43 -0.78 1.15 -17.55
N LEU A 44 0.16 0.61 -16.75
CA LEU A 44 0.81 -0.67 -16.98
C LEU A 44 -0.19 -1.82 -17.07
N ARG A 45 -1.25 -1.79 -16.23
CA ARG A 45 -2.36 -2.73 -16.31
C ARG A 45 -3.06 -2.72 -17.66
N ALA A 46 -3.29 -1.53 -18.23
CA ALA A 46 -3.98 -1.38 -19.51
C ALA A 46 -3.13 -1.82 -20.71
N VAL A 47 -1.81 -1.71 -20.61
CA VAL A 47 -0.90 -1.96 -21.75
C VAL A 47 -0.19 -3.31 -21.71
N SER A 48 -0.15 -4.01 -20.56
CA SER A 48 0.52 -5.31 -20.43
C SER A 48 -0.32 -6.38 -19.73
N LYS A 49 -0.62 -7.46 -20.45
CA LYS A 49 -1.34 -8.62 -19.89
C LYS A 49 -0.52 -9.39 -18.85
N SER A 50 0.80 -9.43 -18.99
CA SER A 50 1.68 -10.18 -18.08
C SER A 50 1.66 -9.61 -16.65
N PHE A 51 1.42 -8.30 -16.51
CA PHE A 51 1.43 -7.62 -15.23
C PHE A 51 0.03 -7.23 -14.72
N ASP A 52 -1.02 -7.47 -15.51
CA ASP A 52 -2.39 -7.08 -15.18
C ASP A 52 -2.83 -7.65 -13.81
N VAL A 53 -2.56 -8.93 -13.55
CA VAL A 53 -2.92 -9.58 -12.29
C VAL A 53 -2.26 -8.89 -11.09
N VAL A 54 -0.96 -8.60 -11.19
CA VAL A 54 -0.18 -7.95 -10.12
C VAL A 54 -0.65 -6.51 -9.93
N ALA A 55 -0.78 -5.75 -11.01
CA ALA A 55 -1.25 -4.36 -10.98
C ALA A 55 -2.67 -4.25 -10.37
N ARG A 56 -3.59 -5.15 -10.76
CA ARG A 56 -4.94 -5.23 -10.21
C ARG A 56 -4.92 -5.52 -8.72
N SER A 57 -4.07 -6.45 -8.27
CA SER A 57 -3.92 -6.78 -6.86
C SER A 57 -3.44 -5.58 -6.03
N ILE A 58 -2.39 -4.89 -6.49
CA ILE A 58 -1.85 -3.70 -5.81
C ILE A 58 -2.91 -2.60 -5.71
N LEU A 59 -3.61 -2.29 -6.80
CA LEU A 59 -4.65 -1.26 -6.82
C LEU A 59 -5.80 -1.60 -5.88
N ASN A 60 -6.33 -2.83 -5.96
CA ASN A 60 -7.47 -3.26 -5.14
C ASN A 60 -7.15 -3.24 -3.65
N ASN A 61 -5.98 -3.76 -3.26
CA ASN A 61 -5.55 -3.75 -1.85
C ASN A 61 -5.42 -2.32 -1.32
N SER A 62 -4.96 -1.40 -2.16
CA SER A 62 -4.80 0.01 -1.80
C SER A 62 -6.15 0.70 -1.62
N PHE A 63 -7.12 0.48 -2.51
CA PHE A 63 -8.48 1.00 -2.37
C PHE A 63 -9.20 0.43 -1.15
N PHE A 64 -9.06 -0.86 -0.87
CA PHE A 64 -9.64 -1.49 0.31
C PHE A 64 -9.14 -0.83 1.60
N ARG A 65 -7.82 -0.65 1.71
CA ARG A 65 -7.18 0.00 2.86
C ARG A 65 -7.59 1.47 3.00
N LEU A 66 -7.76 2.20 1.90
CA LEU A 66 -8.30 3.57 1.92
C LEU A 66 -9.75 3.61 2.39
N GLY A 67 -10.59 2.69 1.92
CA GLY A 67 -11.99 2.56 2.35
C GLY A 67 -12.12 2.34 3.86
N GLU A 68 -11.28 1.46 4.43
CA GLU A 68 -11.25 1.21 5.87
C GLU A 68 -10.83 2.46 6.67
N GLN A 69 -9.85 3.23 6.17
CA GLN A 69 -9.43 4.49 6.81
C GLN A 69 -10.51 5.55 6.74
N LEU A 70 -11.20 5.66 5.61
CA LEU A 70 -12.31 6.59 5.41
C LEU A 70 -13.47 6.27 6.37
N ASP A 71 -13.86 5.01 6.49
CA ASP A 71 -14.93 4.59 7.40
C ASP A 71 -14.61 4.90 8.88
N LYS A 72 -13.35 4.64 9.28
CA LYS A 72 -12.84 5.02 10.61
C LYS A 72 -12.89 6.54 10.83
N ALA A 73 -12.53 7.34 9.84
CA ALA A 73 -12.57 8.80 9.92
C ALA A 73 -14.01 9.32 10.02
N LEU A 74 -14.92 8.82 9.20
CA LEU A 74 -16.35 9.16 9.23
C LEU A 74 -16.98 8.79 10.58
N SER A 75 -16.65 7.62 11.11
CA SER A 75 -17.10 7.18 12.43
C SER A 75 -16.63 8.12 13.55
N ARG A 76 -15.40 8.63 13.49
CA ARG A 76 -14.88 9.62 14.45
C ARG A 76 -15.61 10.95 14.31
N MET A 77 -15.80 11.44 13.08
CA MET A 77 -16.51 12.68 12.80
C MET A 77 -17.94 12.64 13.33
N LYS A 78 -18.66 11.53 13.10
CA LYS A 78 -20.01 11.32 13.63
C LYS A 78 -20.06 11.37 15.16
N LYS A 79 -19.09 10.73 15.84
CA LYS A 79 -18.98 10.78 17.30
C LYS A 79 -18.73 12.19 17.82
N CYS A 80 -17.86 12.97 17.17
CA CYS A 80 -17.62 14.36 17.56
C CYS A 80 -18.88 15.23 17.39
N TYR A 81 -19.63 15.03 16.32
CA TYR A 81 -20.88 15.75 16.08
C TYR A 81 -21.96 15.42 17.12
N GLN A 82 -22.13 14.12 17.43
CA GLN A 82 -23.08 13.68 18.46
C GLN A 82 -22.68 14.15 19.87
N LYS A 83 -21.38 14.19 20.18
CA LYS A 83 -20.87 14.71 21.44
C LYS A 83 -21.07 16.23 21.56
N GLY A 84 -20.95 16.99 20.47
CA GLY A 84 -21.30 18.41 20.45
C GLY A 84 -22.77 18.64 20.82
N ASN A 85 -23.68 17.89 20.20
CA ASN A 85 -25.12 18.05 20.42
C ASN A 85 -25.57 17.60 21.82
N HIS A 86 -24.94 16.60 22.44
CA HIS A 86 -25.33 16.14 23.79
C HIS A 86 -24.86 17.08 24.92
N ASN A 87 -23.80 17.86 24.69
CA ASN A 87 -23.31 18.82 25.68
C ASN A 87 -24.08 20.15 25.67
N GLU A 88 -24.86 20.45 24.62
CA GLU A 88 -25.71 21.64 24.57
C GLU A 88 -27.02 21.44 25.39
N ASP A 89 -27.51 20.20 25.52
CA ASP A 89 -28.73 19.90 26.28
C ASP A 89 -28.53 19.86 27.81
N GLU A 90 -27.32 19.54 28.30
CA GLU A 90 -27.04 19.46 29.76
C GLU A 90 -26.78 20.85 30.39
N GLY A 91 -26.49 21.87 29.59
CA GLY A 91 -26.19 23.23 30.06
C GLY A 91 -27.42 24.09 30.40
N GLN A 92 -28.63 23.65 30.06
CA GLN A 92 -29.85 24.44 30.27
C GLN A 92 -30.71 23.99 31.47
N ASN A 93 -30.37 22.88 32.14
CA ASN A 93 -31.20 22.31 33.22
C ASN A 93 -30.66 22.57 34.64
N ALA A 94 -29.64 23.42 34.81
CA ALA A 94 -29.00 23.71 36.10
C ALA A 94 -29.44 25.04 36.74
N GLN A 95 -30.51 25.68 36.25
CA GLN A 95 -30.89 27.04 36.65
C GLN A 95 -32.36 27.23 37.07
N ASN A 96 -33.04 26.17 37.52
CA ASN A 96 -34.39 26.27 38.07
C ASN A 96 -34.45 25.82 39.53
#